data_AF-A0A7C6GAU9-F1
#
_entry.id   AF-A0A7C6GAU9-F1
#
_cell.length_a   1.000
_cell.length_b   1.000
_cell.length_c   1.000
_cell.angle_alpha   90.00
_cell.angle_beta   90.00
_cell.angle_gamma   90.00
#
_symmetry.space_group_name_H-M   'P 1'
#
loop_
_entity.id
_entity.type
_entity.pdbx_description
1 polymer ?
#
loop_
_entity_poly.entity_id
_entity_poly.type
_entity_poly.pdbx_seq_one_letter_code
_entity_poly.pdbx_strand_id
1 'polypeptide(L)' 'MKAKELRELSAEELDKKLAELKEELFNLRFQLATGQLENPMRVRAVRKDIARVKTVMTERVRQIKRA' A
#
# COMPACT_ATOMS: atom_id res chain seq x y z
N MET A 1 1.14 5.32 -6.45
CA MET A 1 -0.30 5.69 -6.41
C MET A 1 -0.53 7.19 -6.17
N LYS A 2 -1.60 7.77 -6.72
CA LYS A 2 -2.08 9.12 -6.36
C LYS A 2 -3.06 9.05 -5.19
N ALA A 3 -2.99 10.01 -4.27
CA ALA A 3 -3.83 10.03 -3.07
C ALA A 3 -5.34 10.24 -3.36
N LYS A 4 -5.68 10.87 -4.49
CA LYS A 4 -7.08 11.09 -4.90
C LYS A 4 -7.78 9.77 -5.23
N GLU A 5 -7.16 8.96 -6.08
CA GLU A 5 -7.66 7.63 -6.45
C GLU A 5 -7.85 6.71 -5.23
N LEU A 6 -6.97 6.84 -4.22
CA LEU A 6 -7.11 6.06 -2.97
C LEU A 6 -8.29 6.49 -2.10
N ARG A 7 -8.73 7.75 -2.20
CA ARG A 7 -9.86 8.27 -1.40
C ARG A 7 -11.22 7.92 -2.01
N GLU A 8 -11.26 7.64 -3.31
CA GLU A 8 -12.47 7.24 -4.05
C GLU A 8 -12.83 5.76 -3.85
N LEU A 9 -11.85 4.91 -3.53
CA LEU A 9 -12.05 3.47 -3.30
C LEU A 9 -12.85 3.18 -2.03
N SER A 10 -13.60 2.09 -2.00
CA SER A 10 -14.31 1.63 -0.79
C SER A 10 -13.34 1.13 0.30
N ALA A 11 -13.83 0.92 1.53
CA ALA A 11 -13.00 0.36 2.60
C ALA A 11 -12.47 -1.04 2.25
N GLU A 12 -13.34 -1.88 1.66
CA GLU A 12 -13.01 -3.24 1.24
C GLU A 12 -11.99 -3.25 0.09
N GLU A 13 -12.09 -2.32 -0.85
CA GLU A 13 -11.13 -2.19 -1.95
C GLU A 13 -9.76 -1.73 -1.46
N LEU A 14 -9.72 -0.86 -0.44
CA LEU A 14 -8.47 -0.46 0.21
C LEU A 14 -7.81 -1.64 0.92
N ASP A 15 -8.59 -2.49 1.60
CA ASP A 15 -8.07 -3.69 2.25
C ASP A 15 -7.55 -4.72 1.23
N LYS A 16 -8.27 -4.94 0.11
CA LYS A 16 -7.80 -5.77 -1.00
C LYS A 16 -6.48 -5.27 -1.57
N LYS A 17 -6.38 -3.98 -1.90
CA LYS A 17 -5.13 -3.36 -2.37
C LYS A 17 -4.00 -3.47 -1.35
N LEU A 18 -4.31 -3.35 -0.07
CA LEU A 18 -3.31 -3.49 0.99
C LEU A 18 -2.76 -4.92 1.05
N ALA A 19 -3.60 -5.93 0.84
CA ALA A 19 -3.18 -7.33 0.74
C ALA A 19 -2.29 -7.56 -0.49
N GLU A 20 -2.70 -7.10 -1.66
CA GLU A 20 -1.94 -7.20 -2.91
C GLU A 20 -0.56 -6.55 -2.79
N LEU A 21 -0.49 -5.32 -2.25
CA LEU A 21 0.79 -4.61 -2.06
C LEU A 21 1.71 -5.30 -1.05
N LYS A 22 1.16 -5.98 -0.04
CA LYS A 22 1.95 -6.76 0.92
C LYS A 22 2.55 -8.00 0.25
N GLU A 23 1.79 -8.67 -0.59
CA GLU A 23 2.26 -9.84 -1.36
C GLU A 23 3.34 -9.42 -2.37
N GLU A 24 3.13 -8.31 -3.09
CA GLU A 24 4.17 -7.72 -3.96
C GLU A 24 5.43 -7.39 -3.16
N LEU A 25 5.31 -6.78 -1.98
CA LEU A 25 6.45 -6.48 -1.12
C LEU A 25 7.17 -7.75 -0.65
N PHE A 26 6.44 -8.83 -0.35
CA PHE A 26 7.02 -10.12 0.03
C PHE A 26 7.85 -10.69 -1.11
N ASN A 27 7.28 -10.73 -2.33
CA ASN A 27 7.96 -11.20 -3.53
C ASN A 27 9.21 -10.37 -3.84
N LEU A 28 9.13 -9.03 -3.73
CA LEU A 28 10.28 -8.16 -3.93
C LEU A 28 11.36 -8.35 -2.85
N ARG A 29 10.99 -8.65 -1.60
CA ARG A 29 11.96 -8.98 -0.54
C ARG A 29 12.61 -10.34 -0.77
N PHE A 30 11.86 -11.30 -1.30
CA PHE A 30 12.38 -12.60 -1.69
C PHE A 30 13.38 -12.46 -2.84
N GLN A 31 13.02 -11.73 -3.91
CA GLN A 31 13.91 -11.41 -5.03
C GLN A 31 15.16 -10.65 -4.59
N LEU A 32 15.03 -9.75 -3.61
CA LEU A 32 16.17 -9.05 -3.01
C LEU A 32 17.13 -10.01 -2.31
N ALA A 33 16.59 -11.00 -1.58
CA ALA A 33 17.38 -12.00 -0.88
C ALA A 33 18.06 -13.00 -1.82
N THR A 34 17.41 -13.33 -2.95
CA THR A 34 18.00 -14.20 -3.99
C THR A 34 18.94 -13.46 -4.94
N GLY A 35 19.07 -12.14 -4.82
CA GLY A 35 19.92 -11.31 -5.69
C GLY A 35 19.37 -11.12 -7.11
N GLN A 36 18.13 -11.51 -7.37
CA GLN A 36 17.48 -11.40 -8.69
C GLN A 36 16.63 -10.12 -8.82
N LEU A 37 16.79 -9.16 -7.91
CA LEU A 37 15.99 -7.94 -7.92
C LEU A 37 16.49 -6.97 -8.99
N GLU A 38 15.73 -6.86 -10.08
CA GLU A 38 16.05 -5.93 -11.18
C GLU A 38 15.92 -4.46 -10.78
N ASN A 39 14.96 -4.12 -9.91
CA ASN A 39 14.69 -2.72 -9.54
C ASN A 39 14.50 -2.51 -8.02
N PRO A 40 15.58 -2.16 -7.30
CA PRO A 40 15.54 -1.80 -5.88
C PRO A 40 14.60 -0.64 -5.53
N MET A 41 14.36 0.28 -6.47
CA MET A 41 13.44 1.40 -6.23
C MET A 41 11.99 0.95 -6.08
N ARG A 42 11.61 -0.18 -6.70
CA ARG A 42 10.25 -0.71 -6.60
C ARG A 42 9.90 -1.07 -5.15
N VAL A 43 10.83 -1.66 -4.40
CA VAL A 43 10.65 -1.95 -2.96
C VAL A 43 10.26 -0.68 -2.18
N ARG A 44 10.97 0.43 -2.44
CA ARG A 44 10.69 1.71 -1.78
C ARG A 44 9.34 2.28 -2.22
N ALA A 45 8.97 2.13 -3.49
CA ALA A 45 7.69 2.59 -4.02
C ALA A 45 6.52 1.82 -3.39
N VAL A 46 6.58 0.49 -3.34
CA VAL A 46 5.54 -0.36 -2.73
C VAL A 46 5.38 -0.03 -1.24
N ARG A 47 6.49 0.15 -0.49
CA ARG A 47 6.42 0.59 0.92
C ARG A 47 5.71 1.93 1.09
N LYS A 48 5.95 2.90 0.20
CA LYS A 48 5.26 4.21 0.23
C LYS A 48 3.78 4.08 -0.11
N ASP A 49 3.43 3.21 -1.07
CA ASP A 49 2.03 3.00 -1.45
C ASP A 49 1.24 2.29 -0.33
N ILE A 50 1.83 1.30 0.37
CA ILE A 50 1.24 0.71 1.58
C ILE A 50 0.99 1.78 2.66
N ALA A 51 1.95 2.67 2.89
CA ALA A 51 1.81 3.74 3.87
C ALA A 51 0.66 4.69 3.51
N ARG A 52 0.53 5.07 2.23
CA ARG A 52 -0.57 5.92 1.74
C ARG A 52 -1.94 5.28 1.96
N VAL A 53 -2.09 3.99 1.65
CA VAL A 53 -3.35 3.25 1.86
C VAL A 53 -3.73 3.25 3.34
N LYS A 54 -2.79 2.94 4.23
CA LYS A 54 -3.02 2.98 5.69
C LYS A 54 -3.38 4.37 6.20
N THR A 55 -2.75 5.42 5.67
CA THR A 55 -3.08 6.81 6.02
C THR A 55 -4.52 7.13 5.64
N VAL A 56 -4.95 6.83 4.42
CA VAL A 56 -6.33 7.08 3.97
C VAL A 56 -7.35 6.32 4.82
N MET A 57 -7.06 5.07 5.15
CA MET A 57 -7.90 4.25 6.03
C MET A 57 -8.03 4.88 7.43
N THR A 58 -6.92 5.39 7.97
CA THR A 58 -6.90 6.08 9.27
C THR A 58 -7.62 7.43 9.21
N GLU A 59 -7.47 8.19 8.13
CA GLU A 59 -8.19 9.44 7.88
C GLU A 59 -9.71 9.21 7.90
N ARG A 60 -10.20 8.16 7.23
CA ARG A 60 -11.62 7.77 7.26
C ARG A 60 -12.12 7.44 8.66
N VAL A 61 -11.39 6.59 9.39
CA VAL A 61 -11.77 6.22 10.77
C VAL A 61 -11.83 7.46 11.69
N ARG A 62 -10.88 8.39 11.52
CA ARG A 62 -10.86 9.64 12.29
C ARG A 62 -12.01 10.59 11.91
N GLN A 63 -12.43 10.62 10.65
CA GLN A 63 -13.61 11.39 10.23
C GLN A 63 -14.89 10.84 10.84
N ILE A 64 -15.07 9.51 10.85
CA ILE A 64 -16.24 8.85 11.45
C ILE A 64 -16.34 9.15 12.95
N LYS A 65 -15.22 9.15 13.69
CA LYS A 65 -15.19 9.44 15.13
C LYS A 65 -15.41 10.92 15.52
N ARG A 66 -15.40 11.83 14.54
CA ARG A 66 -15.60 13.27 14.76
C ARG A 66 -17.05 13.73 14.49
N ALA A 67 -17.87 12.85 13.93
CA ALA A 67 -19.31 13.03 13.78
C ALA A 67 -20.03 12.41 14.99
#